data_AF-A0A9D3V0C9-F1
#
_entry.id   AF-A0A9D3V0C9-F1
#
_cell.length_a   1.000
_cell.length_b   1.000
_cell.length_c   1.000
_cell.angle_alpha   90.00
_cell.angle_beta   90.00
_cell.angle_gamma   90.00
#
_symmetry.space_group_name_H-M   'P 1'
#
loop_
_entity.id
_entity.type
_entity.pdbx_description
1 polymer ?
#
loop_
_entity_poly.entity_id
_entity_poly.type
_entity_poly.pdbx_seq_one_letter_code
_entity_poly.pdbx_strand_id
1 'polypeptide(L)'
;MGMVEKGYVWIVGDEIASLLDSIDSSALYNMQGVLGFRTSFIDSSKSFRRFKTKFRKHYGTRYAEEEEYSNPSSYALQAYDAAWTIAEAMDKSPANATSKELFKQILSSNFEGLSGRIRFRNTTLFKYLPTFQVINVVGKSYREVAIWSPQFVFTENSNKHEGENTTIGNMTMKELGPIYWPGGLQTVPKGWTSFEFDEDKPLKIGVPARGAFNQFVKVSYDQGINGSYVTGFSKCLKLLSNAFLINYLTCWFRFMAHIMIWWNKSIARA
;
A
#
# COMPACT_ATOMS: atom_id res chain seq x y z
N MET A 1 -3.62 20.47 8.32
CA MET A 1 -4.39 19.21 8.44
C MET A 1 -3.54 18.22 9.22
N GLY A 2 -3.88 17.90 10.46
CA GLY A 2 -3.09 17.05 11.38
C GLY A 2 -3.25 15.54 11.14
N MET A 3 -3.38 15.10 9.88
CA MET A 3 -3.67 13.69 9.59
C MET A 3 -2.42 12.79 9.61
N VAL A 4 -1.22 13.36 9.78
CA VAL A 4 0.07 12.66 9.97
C VAL A 4 0.54 12.68 11.42
N GLU A 5 -0.38 12.96 12.34
CA GLU A 5 -0.12 13.00 13.78
C GLU A 5 -0.37 11.65 14.47
N LYS A 6 -0.12 11.60 15.77
CA LYS A 6 -0.35 10.42 16.61
C LYS A 6 -1.79 9.93 16.49
N GLY A 7 -1.96 8.61 16.30
CA GLY A 7 -3.26 7.95 16.23
C GLY A 7 -3.69 7.56 14.81
N TYR A 8 -3.00 8.06 13.79
CA TYR A 8 -3.23 7.72 12.39
C TYR A 8 -2.31 6.59 11.90
N VAL A 9 -2.74 5.91 10.83
CA VAL A 9 -1.95 4.91 10.11
C VAL A 9 -2.08 5.20 8.63
N TRP A 10 -0.94 5.23 7.93
CA TRP A 10 -0.88 5.41 6.49
C TRP A 10 -0.14 4.25 5.85
N ILE A 11 -0.75 3.70 4.80
CA ILE A 11 -0.14 2.68 3.96
C ILE A 11 -0.16 3.21 2.53
N VAL A 12 1.01 3.22 1.90
CA VAL A 12 1.17 3.61 0.50
C VAL A 12 1.53 2.41 -0.36
N GLY A 13 0.98 2.38 -1.57
CA GLY A 13 1.28 1.32 -2.53
C GLY A 13 2.56 1.54 -3.32
N ASP A 14 2.90 0.56 -4.14
CA ASP A 14 4.12 0.51 -4.96
C ASP A 14 4.36 1.78 -5.78
N GLU A 15 3.29 2.38 -6.32
CA GLU A 15 3.37 3.61 -7.12
C GLU A 15 3.98 4.78 -6.35
N ILE A 16 3.67 4.91 -5.06
CA ILE A 16 4.22 5.97 -4.20
C ILE A 16 5.51 5.49 -3.54
N ALA A 17 5.54 4.25 -3.04
CA ALA A 17 6.68 3.67 -2.33
C ALA A 17 7.94 3.57 -3.22
N SER A 18 7.77 3.33 -4.52
CA SER A 18 8.87 3.29 -5.51
C SER A 18 9.44 4.67 -5.86
N LEU A 19 8.74 5.75 -5.51
CA LEU A 19 9.14 7.14 -5.73
C LEU A 19 9.76 7.79 -4.50
N LEU A 20 9.78 7.13 -3.34
CA LEU A 20 10.38 7.69 -2.12
C LEU A 20 11.86 8.01 -2.29
N ASP A 21 12.56 7.29 -3.18
CA ASP A 21 13.94 7.57 -3.56
C ASP A 21 14.12 8.83 -4.40
N SER A 22 13.03 9.45 -4.86
CA SER A 22 13.02 10.68 -5.69
C SER A 22 12.30 11.86 -5.04
N ILE A 23 11.75 11.67 -3.84
CA ILE A 23 11.02 12.71 -3.11
C ILE A 23 11.98 13.48 -2.22
N ASP A 24 11.78 14.80 -2.15
CA ASP A 24 12.57 15.68 -1.30
C ASP A 24 12.55 15.26 0.18
N SER A 25 13.69 15.43 0.85
CA SER A 25 13.89 15.04 2.24
C SER A 25 12.91 15.71 3.22
N SER A 26 12.47 16.95 2.94
CA SER A 26 11.48 17.65 3.77
C SER A 26 10.07 17.08 3.58
N ALA A 27 9.73 16.66 2.36
CA ALA A 27 8.49 15.96 2.09
C ALA A 27 8.48 14.56 2.75
N LEU A 28 9.59 13.82 2.70
CA LEU A 28 9.76 12.55 3.42
C LEU A 28 9.62 12.71 4.94
N TYR A 29 10.17 13.79 5.51
CA TYR A 29 10.02 14.09 6.93
C TYR A 29 8.55 14.24 7.36
N ASN A 30 7.72 14.84 6.50
CA ASN A 30 6.28 14.96 6.73
C ASN A 30 5.52 13.62 6.58
N MET A 31 6.15 12.61 6.00
CA MET A 31 5.62 11.26 5.84
C MET A 31 6.08 10.30 6.96
N GLN A 32 6.61 10.82 8.07
CA GLN A 32 7.04 10.02 9.22
C GLN A 32 6.00 8.96 9.62
N GLY A 33 6.43 7.70 9.66
CA GLY A 33 5.62 6.56 10.07
C GLY A 33 4.63 6.04 9.01
N VAL A 34 4.72 6.53 7.78
CA VAL A 34 4.05 5.93 6.62
C VAL A 34 4.70 4.57 6.33
N LEU A 35 3.88 3.53 6.22
CA LEU A 35 4.30 2.22 5.72
C LEU A 35 4.11 2.16 4.22
N GLY A 36 5.07 1.57 3.51
CA GLY A 36 5.01 1.35 2.07
C GLY A 36 5.28 -0.10 1.72
N PHE A 37 4.74 -0.54 0.58
CA PHE A 37 5.19 -1.75 -0.09
C PHE A 37 5.67 -1.36 -1.48
N ARG A 38 6.92 -1.70 -1.80
CA ARG A 38 7.48 -1.48 -3.14
C ARG A 38 7.98 -2.78 -3.75
N THR A 39 7.86 -2.90 -5.06
CA THR A 39 8.37 -4.06 -5.80
C THR A 39 9.89 -4.13 -5.64
N SER A 40 10.37 -5.27 -5.17
CA SER A 40 11.80 -5.53 -5.04
C SER A 40 12.38 -5.96 -6.39
N PHE A 41 13.47 -5.33 -6.79
CA PHE A 41 14.23 -5.74 -7.97
C PHE A 41 15.62 -6.22 -7.56
N ILE A 42 16.19 -7.14 -8.34
CA ILE A 42 17.55 -7.64 -8.12
C ILE A 42 18.54 -6.57 -8.61
N ASP A 43 18.91 -5.68 -7.70
CA ASP A 43 19.82 -4.56 -7.98
C ASP A 43 21.30 -4.98 -8.02
N SER A 44 21.61 -6.20 -7.57
CA SER A 44 22.96 -6.77 -7.54
C SER A 44 23.49 -7.18 -8.92
N SER A 45 22.62 -7.31 -9.92
CA SER A 45 23.02 -7.78 -11.25
C SER A 45 23.94 -6.77 -11.96
N LYS A 46 24.92 -7.28 -12.72
CA LYS A 46 25.84 -6.44 -13.53
C LYS A 46 25.06 -5.58 -14.54
N SER A 47 24.00 -6.13 -15.13
CA SER A 47 23.13 -5.43 -16.08
C SER A 47 22.41 -4.25 -15.42
N PHE A 48 21.85 -4.44 -14.23
CA PHE A 48 21.20 -3.38 -13.46
C PHE A 48 22.18 -2.27 -13.11
N ARG A 49 23.35 -2.60 -12.55
CA ARG A 49 24.39 -1.62 -12.20
C ARG A 49 24.84 -0.80 -13.42
N ARG A 50 25.01 -1.46 -14.57
CA ARG A 50 25.38 -0.80 -15.84
C ARG A 50 24.27 0.14 -16.31
N PHE A 51 23.01 -0.30 -16.28
CA PHE A 51 21.87 0.55 -16.60
C PHE A 51 21.77 1.75 -15.68
N LYS A 52 21.79 1.54 -14.35
CA LYS A 52 21.73 2.59 -13.33
C LYS A 52 22.81 3.65 -13.56
N THR A 53 24.04 3.25 -13.84
CA THR A 53 25.14 4.18 -14.12
C THR A 53 24.88 5.02 -15.37
N LYS A 54 24.44 4.38 -16.47
CA LYS A 54 24.12 5.08 -17.72
C LYS A 54 22.93 6.02 -17.56
N PHE A 55 21.88 5.57 -16.88
CA PHE A 55 20.66 6.34 -16.61
C PHE A 55 21.01 7.60 -15.82
N ARG A 56 21.73 7.46 -14.70
CA ARG A 56 22.18 8.59 -13.86
C ARG A 56 22.96 9.62 -14.66
N LYS A 57 23.91 9.16 -15.49
CA LYS A 57 24.72 10.04 -16.34
C LYS A 57 23.85 10.83 -17.32
N HIS A 58 22.97 10.17 -18.08
CA HIS A 58 22.17 10.85 -19.10
C HIS A 58 21.08 11.74 -18.49
N TYR A 59 20.42 11.28 -17.43
CA TYR A 59 19.39 12.03 -16.73
C TYR A 59 19.98 13.31 -16.14
N GLY A 60 21.07 13.19 -15.36
CA GLY A 60 21.72 14.35 -14.74
C GLY A 60 22.27 15.37 -15.75
N THR A 61 22.76 14.93 -16.92
CA THR A 61 23.18 15.89 -17.96
C THR A 61 22.02 16.65 -18.61
N ARG A 62 20.82 16.07 -18.63
CA ARG A 62 19.66 16.64 -19.35
C ARG A 62 18.73 17.43 -18.44
N TYR A 63 18.73 17.08 -17.15
CA TYR A 63 17.94 17.69 -16.09
C TYR A 63 18.86 18.15 -14.96
N ALA A 64 19.82 19.02 -15.28
CA ALA A 64 20.85 19.48 -14.35
C ALA A 64 20.30 20.36 -13.21
N GLU A 65 19.10 20.90 -13.38
CA GLU A 65 18.39 21.76 -12.39
C GLU A 65 17.56 20.95 -11.40
N GLU A 66 17.32 19.66 -11.66
CA GLU A 66 16.62 18.76 -10.71
C GLU A 66 17.65 18.19 -9.73
N GLU A 67 17.79 18.86 -8.58
CA GLU A 67 18.66 18.37 -7.51
C GLU A 67 18.15 17.06 -6.90
N GLU A 68 19.10 16.13 -6.76
CA GLU A 68 19.26 15.17 -5.67
C GLU A 68 18.83 13.70 -5.84
N TYR A 69 18.13 13.28 -6.90
CA TYR A 69 17.72 11.86 -6.98
C TYR A 69 17.73 11.23 -8.38
N SER A 70 18.92 10.93 -8.90
CA SER A 70 19.08 10.34 -10.25
C SER A 70 18.84 8.82 -10.33
N ASN A 71 18.36 8.17 -9.26
CA ASN A 71 18.15 6.72 -9.29
C ASN A 71 16.96 6.39 -10.20
N PRO A 72 17.07 5.37 -11.07
CA PRO A 72 15.94 4.97 -11.90
C PRO A 72 14.80 4.42 -11.03
N SER A 73 13.59 4.88 -11.29
CA SER A 73 12.37 4.32 -10.69
C SER A 73 12.07 2.92 -11.25
N SER A 74 11.16 2.20 -10.60
CA SER A 74 10.61 0.93 -11.09
C SER A 74 10.11 1.03 -12.54
N TYR A 75 9.45 2.14 -12.87
CA TYR A 75 8.95 2.43 -14.22
C TYR A 75 10.07 2.55 -15.27
N ALA A 76 11.21 3.14 -14.91
CA ALA A 76 12.34 3.23 -15.83
C ALA A 76 12.92 1.85 -16.18
N LEU A 77 12.93 0.93 -15.21
CA LEU A 77 13.34 -0.46 -15.42
C LEU A 77 12.36 -1.20 -16.34
N GLN A 78 11.06 -1.05 -16.09
CA GLN A 78 10.01 -1.65 -16.91
C GLN A 78 10.02 -1.12 -18.35
N ALA A 79 10.22 0.18 -18.54
CA ALA A 79 10.33 0.79 -19.85
C ALA A 79 11.55 0.28 -20.62
N TYR A 80 12.69 0.09 -19.94
CA TYR A 80 13.87 -0.50 -20.54
C TYR A 80 13.61 -1.94 -21.00
N ASP A 81 13.00 -2.77 -20.15
CA ASP A 81 12.70 -4.16 -20.49
C ASP A 81 11.66 -4.26 -21.63
N ALA A 82 10.68 -3.37 -21.67
CA ALA A 82 9.72 -3.29 -22.78
C ALA A 82 10.41 -2.96 -24.11
N ALA A 83 11.29 -1.95 -24.11
CA ALA A 83 12.07 -1.58 -25.29
C ALA A 83 12.99 -2.72 -25.74
N TRP A 84 13.65 -3.39 -24.79
CA TRP A 84 14.51 -4.54 -25.06
C TRP A 84 13.72 -5.71 -25.65
N THR A 85 12.54 -6.00 -25.11
CA THR A 85 11.65 -7.06 -25.63
C THR A 85 11.29 -6.81 -27.09
N ILE A 86 10.98 -5.56 -27.45
CA ILE A 86 10.65 -5.18 -28.82
C ILE A 86 11.89 -5.32 -29.72
N ALA A 87 13.03 -4.79 -29.29
CA ALA A 87 14.28 -4.86 -30.05
C ALA A 87 14.71 -6.33 -30.30
N GLU A 88 14.68 -7.17 -29.27
CA GLU A 88 15.01 -8.59 -29.39
C GLU A 88 14.03 -9.32 -30.33
N ALA A 89 12.74 -8.99 -30.27
CA ALA A 89 11.75 -9.57 -31.18
C ALA A 89 11.98 -9.14 -32.63
N MET A 90 12.38 -7.89 -32.87
CA MET A 90 12.74 -7.39 -34.20
C MET A 90 14.00 -8.09 -34.74
N ASP A 91 15.04 -8.28 -33.92
CA ASP A 91 16.26 -8.98 -34.32
C ASP A 91 16.01 -10.46 -34.69
N LYS A 92 15.02 -11.09 -34.06
CA LYS A 92 14.59 -12.47 -34.36
C LYS A 92 13.62 -12.56 -35.54
N SER A 93 13.13 -11.43 -36.03
CA SER A 93 12.13 -11.38 -37.10
C SER A 93 12.81 -11.28 -38.47
N PRO A 94 12.23 -11.89 -39.52
CA PRO A 94 12.65 -11.63 -40.90
C PRO A 94 12.54 -10.13 -41.25
N ALA A 95 13.38 -9.64 -42.16
CA ALA A 95 13.39 -8.23 -42.57
C ALA A 95 12.03 -7.72 -43.09
N ASN A 96 11.20 -8.61 -43.65
CA ASN A 96 9.86 -8.31 -44.17
C ASN A 96 8.73 -8.84 -43.28
N ALA A 97 8.99 -9.03 -41.98
CA ALA A 97 8.01 -9.57 -41.05
C ALA A 97 6.75 -8.71 -40.98
N THR A 98 5.61 -9.38 -41.06
CA THR A 98 4.31 -8.77 -40.79
C THR A 98 4.17 -8.44 -39.30
N SER A 99 3.23 -7.54 -38.96
CA SER A 99 2.90 -7.21 -37.57
C SER A 99 2.52 -8.45 -36.74
N LYS A 100 1.87 -9.45 -37.36
CA LYS A 100 1.49 -10.71 -36.72
C LYS A 100 2.70 -11.58 -36.38
N GLU A 101 3.71 -11.62 -37.24
CA GLU A 101 4.96 -12.35 -37.00
C GLU A 101 5.78 -11.68 -35.92
N LEU A 102 5.89 -10.35 -35.94
CA LEU A 102 6.55 -9.58 -34.88
C LEU A 102 5.85 -9.80 -33.54
N PHE A 103 4.52 -9.73 -33.49
CA PHE A 103 3.76 -9.99 -32.27
C PHE A 103 4.01 -11.41 -31.73
N LYS A 104 4.09 -12.41 -32.63
CA LYS A 104 4.45 -13.78 -32.25
C LYS A 104 5.86 -13.86 -31.65
N GLN A 105 6.82 -13.09 -32.16
CA GLN A 105 8.17 -13.01 -31.59
C GLN A 105 8.20 -12.29 -30.23
N ILE A 106 7.43 -11.21 -30.06
CA ILE A 106 7.29 -10.55 -28.76
C ILE A 106 6.79 -11.55 -27.72
N LEU A 107 5.72 -12.30 -28.03
CA LEU A 107 5.16 -13.31 -27.14
C LEU A 107 6.08 -14.52 -26.89
N SER A 108 7.08 -14.76 -27.74
CA SER A 108 8.07 -15.83 -27.55
C SER A 108 9.24 -15.41 -26.65
N SER A 109 9.32 -14.14 -26.26
CA SER A 109 10.39 -13.60 -25.42
C SER A 109 10.46 -14.30 -24.06
N ASN A 110 11.67 -14.66 -23.64
CA ASN A 110 11.96 -15.33 -22.37
C ASN A 110 13.38 -15.02 -21.91
N PHE A 111 13.56 -13.93 -21.16
CA PHE A 111 14.87 -13.47 -20.70
C PHE A 111 14.78 -12.84 -19.31
N GLU A 112 15.92 -12.69 -18.64
CA GLU A 112 16.01 -11.97 -17.36
C GLU A 112 16.19 -10.47 -17.62
N GLY A 113 15.15 -9.68 -17.35
CA GLY A 113 15.16 -8.22 -17.47
C GLY A 113 15.68 -7.53 -16.21
N LEU A 114 15.71 -6.20 -16.24
CA LEU A 114 16.09 -5.38 -15.09
C LEU A 114 15.01 -5.35 -14.01
N SER A 115 13.75 -5.48 -14.42
CA SER A 115 12.55 -5.53 -13.57
C SER A 115 12.14 -6.97 -13.23
N GLY A 116 12.98 -7.95 -13.56
CA GLY A 116 12.74 -9.37 -13.37
C GLY A 116 12.53 -10.11 -14.70
N ARG A 117 12.17 -11.39 -14.59
CA ARG A 117 12.06 -12.25 -15.76
C ARG A 117 10.87 -11.90 -16.65
N ILE A 118 11.15 -11.59 -17.91
CA ILE A 118 10.15 -11.30 -18.93
C ILE A 118 9.82 -12.60 -19.65
N ARG A 119 8.56 -13.01 -19.60
CA ARG A 119 8.01 -14.15 -20.33
C ARG A 119 6.53 -13.91 -20.56
N PHE A 120 5.96 -14.33 -21.68
CA PHE A 120 4.53 -14.22 -21.93
C PHE A 120 3.82 -15.58 -21.89
N ARG A 121 2.55 -15.61 -21.49
CA ARG A 121 1.65 -16.77 -21.55
C ARG A 121 0.29 -16.31 -22.05
N ASN A 122 -0.21 -16.89 -23.13
CA ASN A 122 -1.54 -16.57 -23.68
C ASN A 122 -1.81 -15.06 -23.82
N THR A 123 -0.82 -14.30 -24.32
CA THR A 123 -0.84 -12.82 -24.50
C THR A 123 -0.61 -11.95 -23.26
N THR A 124 -0.64 -12.51 -22.05
CA THR A 124 -0.31 -11.78 -20.83
C THR A 124 1.14 -12.00 -20.44
N LEU A 125 1.75 -11.01 -19.79
CA LEU A 125 3.04 -11.22 -19.15
C LEU A 125 2.86 -12.33 -18.10
N PHE A 126 3.63 -13.41 -18.21
CA PHE A 126 3.67 -14.49 -17.26
C PHE A 126 4.11 -13.91 -15.91
N LYS A 127 3.11 -13.73 -15.04
CA LYS A 127 3.28 -13.02 -13.78
C LYS A 127 4.11 -13.88 -12.84
N TYR A 128 5.38 -13.54 -12.72
CA TYR A 128 6.15 -13.94 -11.55
C TYR A 128 5.50 -13.30 -10.32
N LEU A 129 5.42 -14.08 -9.24
CA LEU A 129 4.95 -13.62 -7.94
C LEU A 129 5.95 -12.60 -7.42
N PRO A 130 5.66 -11.28 -7.46
CA PRO A 130 6.65 -10.27 -7.11
C PRO A 130 6.99 -10.37 -5.63
N THR A 131 8.27 -10.20 -5.32
CA THR A 131 8.72 -9.94 -3.96
C THR A 131 8.53 -8.45 -3.69
N PHE A 132 7.97 -8.10 -2.53
CA PHE A 132 7.80 -6.72 -2.12
C PHE A 132 8.72 -6.42 -0.94
N GLN A 133 9.40 -5.29 -0.99
CA GLN A 133 10.00 -4.71 0.21
C GLN A 133 8.92 -3.95 0.96
N VAL A 134 8.72 -4.31 2.21
CA VAL A 134 7.97 -3.50 3.16
C VAL A 134 8.93 -2.49 3.76
N ILE A 135 8.56 -1.22 3.65
CA ILE A 135 9.38 -0.10 4.09
C ILE A 135 8.59 0.75 5.09
N ASN A 136 9.32 1.42 5.96
CA ASN A 136 8.78 2.36 6.92
C ASN A 136 9.53 3.69 6.84
N VAL A 137 8.82 4.78 6.62
CA VAL A 137 9.40 6.13 6.53
C VAL A 137 9.80 6.61 7.93
N VAL A 138 11.07 6.99 8.10
CA VAL A 138 11.65 7.45 9.36
C VAL A 138 12.55 8.67 9.11
N GLY A 139 12.13 9.81 9.64
CA GLY A 139 12.78 11.10 9.45
C GLY A 139 12.80 11.46 7.98
N LYS A 140 13.98 11.83 7.49
CA LYS A 140 14.22 12.24 6.10
C LYS A 140 14.52 11.06 5.16
N SER A 141 14.25 9.83 5.59
CA SER A 141 14.57 8.61 4.84
C SER A 141 13.52 7.54 5.13
N TYR A 142 13.74 6.34 4.62
CA TYR A 142 12.94 5.16 4.93
C TYR A 142 13.87 3.99 5.23
N ARG A 143 13.36 3.01 5.98
CA ARG A 143 14.04 1.74 6.24
C ARG A 143 13.23 0.58 5.71
N GLU A 144 13.91 -0.42 5.20
CA GLU A 144 13.29 -1.71 4.96
C GLU A 144 13.00 -2.38 6.31
N VAL A 145 11.82 -2.98 6.43
CA VAL A 145 11.39 -3.71 7.63
C VAL A 145 11.16 -5.19 7.33
N ALA A 146 10.80 -5.54 6.10
CA ALA A 146 10.56 -6.93 5.70
C ALA A 146 10.67 -7.10 4.19
N ILE A 147 10.87 -8.35 3.75
CA ILE A 147 10.58 -8.76 2.38
C ILE A 147 9.35 -9.67 2.42
N TRP A 148 8.32 -9.32 1.65
CA TRP A 148 7.15 -10.15 1.44
C TRP A 148 7.25 -10.91 0.13
N SER A 149 6.85 -12.18 0.14
CA SER A 149 6.65 -12.95 -1.09
C SER A 149 5.42 -13.83 -0.95
N PRO A 150 4.70 -14.12 -2.05
CA PRO A 150 3.53 -14.98 -2.00
C PRO A 150 3.83 -16.41 -1.52
N GLN A 151 5.10 -16.82 -1.60
CA GLN A 151 5.56 -18.16 -1.20
C GLN A 151 5.95 -18.21 0.29
N PHE A 152 6.45 -17.11 0.86
CA PHE A 152 7.13 -17.11 2.16
C PHE A 152 6.65 -16.05 3.16
N VAL A 153 5.55 -15.35 2.88
CA VAL A 153 4.90 -14.33 3.72
C VAL A 153 5.85 -13.20 4.13
N PHE A 154 6.75 -13.33 5.12
CA PHE A 154 7.75 -12.29 5.45
C PHE A 154 9.12 -12.88 5.81
N THR A 155 10.21 -12.31 5.27
CA THR A 155 11.62 -12.73 5.51
C THR A 155 12.52 -11.53 5.87
N GLU A 156 13.60 -11.78 6.63
CA GLU A 156 14.62 -10.79 7.01
C GLU A 156 15.56 -10.50 5.83
N ASN A 157 15.91 -9.23 5.63
CA ASN A 157 17.01 -8.85 4.75
C ASN A 157 18.30 -8.70 5.58
N SER A 158 18.86 -9.83 6.02
CA SER A 158 20.23 -9.84 6.50
C SER A 158 21.15 -10.05 5.31
N ASN A 159 22.11 -9.15 5.09
CA ASN A 159 23.24 -9.30 4.16
C ASN A 159 24.08 -10.52 4.59
N LYS A 160 23.58 -11.73 4.38
CA LYS A 160 24.29 -12.96 4.70
C LYS A 160 25.04 -13.39 3.44
N HIS A 161 26.36 -13.39 3.56
CA HIS A 161 27.26 -13.97 2.57
C HIS A 161 26.80 -15.39 2.23
N GLU A 162 26.78 -15.67 0.94
CA GLU A 162 26.44 -16.93 0.29
C GLU A 162 27.10 -18.12 1.02
N GLY A 163 26.31 -18.94 1.74
CA GLY A 163 26.82 -20.14 2.40
C GLY A 163 26.03 -20.72 3.58
N GLU A 164 25.11 -19.99 4.22
CA GLU A 164 24.32 -20.54 5.34
C GLU A 164 22.89 -20.93 4.92
N ASN A 165 22.54 -22.18 5.19
CA ASN A 165 21.21 -22.75 4.97
C ASN A 165 20.14 -21.91 5.67
N THR A 166 19.41 -21.10 4.91
CA THR A 166 18.33 -20.25 5.40
C THR A 166 17.25 -21.13 6.04
N THR A 167 17.12 -21.07 7.35
CA THR A 167 15.98 -21.68 8.04
C THR A 167 14.78 -20.76 7.83
N ILE A 168 14.01 -21.03 6.78
CA ILE A 168 12.86 -20.23 6.34
C ILE A 168 11.68 -20.53 7.28
N GLY A 169 11.57 -19.76 8.36
CA GLY A 169 10.42 -19.77 9.28
C GLY A 169 9.55 -18.53 9.08
N ASN A 170 8.23 -18.67 9.23
CA ASN A 170 7.29 -17.54 9.24
C ASN A 170 7.66 -16.57 10.36
N MET A 171 8.03 -15.34 9.99
CA MET A 171 8.52 -14.34 10.93
C MET A 171 7.44 -13.87 11.90
N THR A 172 7.78 -13.73 13.18
CA THR A 172 6.92 -13.08 14.18
C THR A 172 7.16 -11.57 14.20
N MET A 173 6.16 -10.77 14.56
CA MET A 173 6.27 -9.29 14.63
C MET A 173 7.45 -8.77 15.48
N LYS A 174 8.00 -9.60 16.40
CA LYS A 174 9.17 -9.26 17.22
C LYS A 174 10.48 -9.19 16.42
N GLU A 175 10.55 -9.85 15.27
CA GLU A 175 11.78 -9.99 14.47
C GLU A 175 11.93 -8.89 13.39
N LEU A 176 10.87 -8.11 13.12
CA LEU A 176 10.84 -7.02 12.10
C LEU A 176 11.54 -5.72 12.53
N GLY A 177 12.13 -5.69 13.73
CA GLY A 177 12.63 -4.47 14.36
C GLY A 177 11.52 -3.45 14.66
N PRO A 178 11.86 -2.25 15.19
CA PRO A 178 10.84 -1.29 15.61
C PRO A 178 10.15 -0.64 14.41
N ILE A 179 8.82 -0.76 14.31
CA ILE A 179 8.00 0.00 13.35
C ILE A 179 7.65 1.33 14.00
N TYR A 180 7.79 2.41 13.25
CA TYR A 180 7.44 3.76 13.66
C TYR A 180 6.12 4.14 13.00
N TRP A 181 5.24 4.74 13.78
CA TRP A 181 3.94 5.23 13.36
C TRP A 181 3.96 6.76 13.30
N PRO A 182 2.96 7.37 12.64
CA PRO A 182 2.77 8.81 12.66
C PRO A 182 2.84 9.38 14.09
N GLY A 183 3.53 10.50 14.26
CA GLY A 183 3.88 11.05 15.58
C GLY A 183 5.05 10.37 16.30
N GLY A 184 5.80 9.47 15.62
CA GLY A 184 7.04 8.88 16.14
C GLY A 184 6.87 7.74 17.14
N LEU A 185 5.64 7.21 17.28
CA LEU A 185 5.36 6.11 18.22
C LEU A 185 5.84 4.76 17.69
N GLN A 186 6.25 3.87 18.58
CA GLN A 186 6.53 2.47 18.24
C GLN A 186 5.35 1.53 18.58
N THR A 187 4.41 2.00 19.38
CA THR A 187 3.19 1.26 19.70
C THR A 187 2.19 1.42 18.56
N VAL A 188 1.65 0.30 18.08
CA VAL A 188 0.59 0.29 17.06
C VAL A 188 -0.57 1.18 17.51
N PRO A 189 -0.94 2.21 16.71
CA PRO A 189 -2.10 3.04 17.02
C PRO A 189 -3.34 2.17 17.16
N LYS A 190 -4.14 2.42 18.20
CA LYS A 190 -5.34 1.62 18.52
C LYS A 190 -6.45 1.73 17.46
N GLY A 191 -6.29 2.58 16.44
CA GLY A 191 -7.25 2.83 15.36
C GLY A 191 -8.52 3.56 15.84
N TRP A 192 -9.53 3.61 14.96
CA TRP A 192 -10.86 4.18 15.25
C TRP A 192 -11.68 3.38 16.28
N THR A 193 -11.12 2.30 16.83
CA THR A 193 -11.78 1.37 17.75
C THR A 193 -11.91 1.88 19.18
N SER A 194 -11.40 3.07 19.47
CA SER A 194 -11.71 3.78 20.71
C SER A 194 -12.79 4.82 20.48
N PHE A 195 -14.01 4.38 20.18
CA PHE A 195 -15.12 4.99 20.91
C PHE A 195 -15.00 4.46 22.34
N GLU A 196 -14.00 4.95 23.09
CA GLU A 196 -14.30 5.23 24.48
C GLU A 196 -15.51 6.15 24.36
N PHE A 197 -16.69 5.64 24.70
CA PHE A 197 -17.79 6.50 25.04
C PHE A 197 -17.23 7.34 26.18
N ASP A 198 -16.65 8.47 25.81
CA ASP A 198 -16.34 9.53 26.72
C ASP A 198 -17.70 9.82 27.33
N GLU A 199 -17.96 9.33 28.54
CA GLU A 199 -19.23 9.59 29.22
C GLU A 199 -19.47 11.11 29.30
N ASP A 200 -18.37 11.88 29.24
CA ASP A 200 -18.32 13.33 29.17
C ASP A 200 -18.66 13.92 27.77
N LYS A 201 -18.78 13.09 26.73
CA LYS A 201 -19.06 13.51 25.34
C LYS A 201 -20.07 12.60 24.62
N PRO A 202 -21.32 12.54 25.12
CA PRO A 202 -22.36 11.71 24.53
C PRO A 202 -22.70 12.14 23.09
N LEU A 203 -23.21 11.19 22.31
CA LEU A 203 -23.76 11.44 20.97
C LEU A 203 -24.87 12.50 21.04
N LYS A 204 -24.66 13.64 20.39
CA LYS A 204 -25.66 14.71 20.30
C LYS A 204 -26.56 14.47 19.09
N ILE A 205 -27.82 14.16 19.33
CA ILE A 205 -28.84 13.98 18.28
C ILE A 205 -29.67 15.25 18.20
N GLY A 206 -29.66 15.91 17.04
CA GLY A 206 -30.53 17.05 16.78
C GLY A 206 -31.97 16.58 16.56
N VAL A 207 -32.90 17.05 17.38
CA VAL A 207 -34.33 16.75 17.24
C VAL A 207 -35.09 18.02 16.87
N PRO A 208 -35.88 18.02 15.78
CA PRO A 208 -36.69 19.19 15.41
C PRO A 208 -37.80 19.42 16.44
N ALA A 209 -37.89 20.65 16.97
CA ALA A 209 -38.89 21.03 17.96
C ALA A 209 -40.33 21.00 17.42
N ARG A 210 -40.50 21.10 16.10
CA ARG A 210 -41.78 20.97 15.39
C ARG A 210 -41.63 19.93 14.28
N GLY A 211 -41.98 18.69 14.58
CA GLY A 211 -42.01 17.61 13.60
C GLY A 211 -43.32 17.62 12.82
N ALA A 212 -43.28 17.16 11.56
CA ALA A 212 -44.50 16.91 10.78
C ALA A 212 -45.37 15.78 11.39
N PHE A 213 -44.75 14.89 12.18
CA PHE A 213 -45.40 13.72 12.77
C PHE A 213 -45.00 13.54 14.24
N ASN A 214 -45.79 14.09 15.15
CA ASN A 214 -45.56 14.01 16.61
C ASN A 214 -45.74 12.58 17.18
N GLN A 215 -46.19 11.63 16.37
CA GLN A 215 -46.30 10.22 16.74
C GLN A 215 -44.91 9.57 16.87
N PHE A 216 -43.94 9.96 16.05
CA PHE A 216 -42.61 9.33 16.03
C PHE A 216 -41.64 9.96 17.04
N VAL A 217 -41.59 11.30 17.09
CA VAL A 217 -40.77 12.08 18.04
C VAL A 217 -41.50 13.40 18.34
N LYS A 218 -41.65 13.71 19.63
CA LYS A 218 -42.25 14.95 20.15
C LYS A 218 -41.39 15.48 21.28
N VAL A 219 -41.00 16.75 21.16
CA VAL A 219 -40.30 17.48 22.23
C VAL A 219 -41.35 18.26 23.02
N SER A 220 -41.41 18.04 24.32
CA SER A 220 -42.28 18.76 25.24
C SER A 220 -41.43 19.47 26.29
N TYR A 221 -41.88 20.63 26.76
CA TYR A 221 -41.23 21.38 27.84
C TYR A 221 -42.00 21.17 29.14
N ASP A 222 -41.32 20.72 30.18
CA ASP A 222 -41.90 20.62 31.52
C ASP A 222 -41.39 21.78 32.39
N GLN A 223 -42.32 22.57 32.93
CA GLN A 223 -42.01 23.69 33.83
C GLN A 223 -41.59 23.21 35.22
N GLY A 224 -41.97 22.00 35.64
CA GLY A 224 -41.58 21.44 36.95
C GLY A 224 -40.14 20.93 37.02
N ILE A 225 -39.57 20.56 35.87
CA ILE A 225 -38.20 20.00 35.74
C ILE A 225 -37.25 21.01 35.04
N ASN A 226 -37.79 22.16 34.62
CA ASN A 226 -37.09 23.22 33.91
C ASN A 226 -36.25 22.69 32.72
N GLY A 227 -36.87 21.79 31.95
CA GLY A 227 -36.17 21.06 30.89
C GLY A 227 -37.11 20.51 29.82
N SER A 228 -36.54 20.29 28.63
CA SER A 228 -37.23 19.61 27.53
C SER A 228 -37.05 18.10 27.64
N TYR A 229 -38.13 17.34 27.43
CA TYR A 229 -38.08 15.88 27.34
C TYR A 229 -38.68 15.40 26.01
N VAL A 230 -38.21 14.26 25.53
CA VAL A 230 -38.55 13.70 24.22
C VAL A 230 -39.42 12.46 24.41
N THR A 231 -40.55 12.39 23.72
CA THR A 231 -41.50 11.25 23.73
C THR A 231 -41.85 10.82 22.31
N GLY A 232 -42.35 9.60 22.09
CA GLY A 232 -42.77 9.10 20.78
C GLY A 232 -42.54 7.60 20.55
N PHE A 233 -43.05 7.06 19.43
CA PHE A 233 -42.99 5.62 19.08
C PHE A 233 -41.59 5.11 18.73
N SER A 234 -40.58 5.97 18.63
CA SER A 234 -39.21 5.54 18.30
C SER A 234 -38.57 4.75 19.45
N LYS A 235 -38.85 3.44 19.51
CA LYS A 235 -38.00 2.45 20.20
C LYS A 235 -36.56 2.45 19.65
N CYS A 236 -36.33 3.02 18.47
CA CYS A 236 -35.01 3.19 17.86
C CYS A 236 -34.07 4.12 18.63
N LEU A 237 -34.56 5.07 19.43
CA LEU A 237 -33.67 5.91 20.25
C LEU A 237 -32.98 5.13 21.39
N LYS A 238 -33.65 4.10 21.94
CA LYS A 238 -33.00 3.18 22.91
C LYS A 238 -32.09 2.16 22.22
N LEU A 239 -32.46 1.71 21.02
CA LEU A 239 -31.70 0.70 20.27
C LEU A 239 -30.42 1.24 19.60
N LEU A 240 -30.33 2.54 19.33
CA LEU A 240 -29.11 3.15 18.78
C LEU A 240 -27.90 3.10 19.75
N SER A 241 -28.14 2.93 21.06
CA SER A 241 -27.05 2.69 22.01
C SER A 241 -26.46 1.27 21.92
N ASN A 242 -27.26 0.27 21.52
CA ASN A 242 -26.86 -1.14 21.55
C ASN A 242 -26.62 -1.77 20.16
N ALA A 243 -27.19 -1.21 19.08
CA ALA A 243 -27.15 -1.84 17.76
C ALA A 243 -25.83 -1.67 16.99
N PHE A 244 -24.98 -0.71 17.37
CA PHE A 244 -23.70 -0.49 16.68
C PHE A 244 -22.56 -1.42 17.12
N LEU A 245 -22.70 -2.12 18.25
CA LEU A 245 -21.65 -2.98 18.79
C LEU A 245 -21.55 -4.36 18.13
N ILE A 246 -22.62 -4.87 17.50
CA ILE A 246 -22.66 -6.28 17.07
C ILE A 246 -22.27 -6.49 15.60
N ASN A 247 -22.43 -5.50 14.71
CA ASN A 247 -22.20 -5.68 13.27
C ASN A 247 -20.82 -5.23 12.74
N TYR A 248 -20.01 -4.53 13.54
CA TYR A 248 -18.74 -3.96 13.04
C TYR A 248 -17.51 -4.84 13.33
N LEU A 249 -17.50 -5.61 14.43
CA LEU A 249 -16.39 -6.53 14.74
C LEU A 249 -16.33 -7.74 13.78
N THR A 250 -17.47 -8.21 13.28
CA THR A 250 -17.53 -9.27 12.26
C THR A 250 -17.24 -8.73 10.85
N CYS A 251 -17.59 -7.47 10.55
CA CYS A 251 -17.27 -6.86 9.27
C CYS A 251 -15.77 -6.58 9.10
N TRP A 252 -15.04 -6.17 10.13
CA TRP A 252 -13.63 -5.78 9.96
C TRP A 252 -12.71 -6.99 9.69
N PHE A 253 -12.91 -8.11 10.38
CA PHE A 253 -12.17 -9.36 10.09
C PHE A 253 -12.60 -10.01 8.77
N ARG A 254 -13.89 -9.93 8.39
CA ARG A 254 -14.33 -10.39 7.06
C ARG A 254 -13.83 -9.50 5.94
N PHE A 255 -13.70 -8.18 6.13
CA PHE A 255 -13.32 -7.25 5.08
C PHE A 255 -11.82 -7.34 4.75
N MET A 256 -10.93 -7.46 5.74
CA MET A 256 -9.50 -7.72 5.50
C MET A 256 -9.24 -9.09 4.87
N ALA A 257 -9.92 -10.14 5.35
CA ALA A 257 -9.83 -11.47 4.75
C ALA A 257 -10.42 -11.48 3.32
N HIS A 258 -11.54 -10.79 3.07
CA HIS A 258 -12.11 -10.68 1.73
C HIS A 258 -11.25 -9.85 0.80
N ILE A 259 -10.61 -8.76 1.22
CA ILE A 259 -9.71 -7.98 0.36
C ILE A 259 -8.50 -8.82 -0.04
N MET A 260 -7.89 -9.57 0.90
CA MET A 260 -6.76 -10.46 0.58
C MET A 260 -7.17 -11.67 -0.28
N ILE A 261 -8.34 -12.27 -0.03
CA ILE A 261 -8.86 -13.40 -0.81
C ILE A 261 -9.35 -12.95 -2.20
N TRP A 262 -9.94 -11.77 -2.31
CA TRP A 262 -10.43 -11.21 -3.58
C TRP A 262 -9.26 -10.71 -4.44
N TRP A 263 -8.22 -10.15 -3.84
CA TRP A 263 -6.96 -9.84 -4.53
C TRP A 263 -6.28 -11.12 -5.07
N ASN A 264 -6.27 -12.21 -4.29
CA ASN A 264 -5.72 -13.49 -4.72
C ASN A 264 -6.57 -14.16 -5.83
N LYS A 265 -7.90 -14.02 -5.79
CA LYS A 265 -8.81 -14.52 -6.84
C LYS A 265 -8.81 -13.70 -8.13
N SER A 266 -8.58 -12.39 -8.07
CA SER A 266 -8.43 -11.54 -9.27
C SER A 266 -7.11 -11.78 -10.00
N ILE A 267 -6.06 -12.23 -9.29
CA ILE A 267 -4.78 -12.63 -9.91
C ILE A 267 -4.85 -14.03 -10.54
N ALA A 268 -5.77 -14.90 -10.09
CA ALA A 268 -5.93 -16.24 -10.63
C ALA A 268 -6.90 -16.36 -11.83
N ARG A 269 -7.58 -15.26 -12.21
CA ARG A 269 -8.54 -15.22 -13.34
C ARG A 269 -8.16 -14.26 -14.47
N ALA A 270 -6.95 -13.70 -14.45
CA ALA A 270 -6.34 -12.99 -15.57
C ALA A 270 -5.10 -13.78 -16.04
#